data_AF-A0A9X2I7T9-F1
#
_entry.id   AF-A0A9X2I7T9-F1
#
_cell.length_a   1.000
_cell.length_b   1.000
_cell.length_c   1.000
_cell.angle_alpha   90.00
_cell.angle_beta   90.00
_cell.angle_gamma   90.00
#
_symmetry.space_group_name_H-M   'P 1'
#
loop_
_entity.id
_entity.type
_entity.pdbx_description
1 polymer ?
#
loop_
_entity_poly.entity_id
_entity_poly.type
_entity_poly.pdbx_seq_one_letter_code
_entity_poly.pdbx_strand_id
1 'polypeptide(L)'
;MIDFIKGITNNPEIIDNLYNDDKLIWYSKKESLSHFDQETILIKESKTYKGILFCFYSGRLEILFRPHYYFNNNIHNANDFPVQKCIEVFNELQEIINRRYFTAIDIVNIEFGINVESPISIENLINWISYHYKNEFKSDNPGLAHSKKSFTAKKNGRINTYQIIKAYAKGIQFPEYTARDTFRFEIKSRKTQYIKKLGIEKLEDLIKTETYFTLSKEIKKQFQEVLILDHTAETRTRKISELKQRKLLKYLNTHHWYNLIHDRNRNKFSYHKKQYLKILDSTGYNIHSDLNNIIQKKLTELLLLENVAILPSAQRVKNEAILPGGDQKENEAILPNNIVSNCTNPPKRICPVTGLDISMQKDTDKWLTAKGIKFYRKKDPQLFESLKQKLLTGRPNKFEKTDHSKMAKQIRNRITNNPGLYAPEQSSLFN
;
A
#
# COMPACT_ATOMS: atom_id res chain seq x y z
N MET A 1 -2.64 -5.60 5.17
CA MET A 1 -3.40 -4.77 6.13
C MET A 1 -3.24 -3.29 5.83
N ILE A 2 -3.50 -2.42 6.81
CA ILE A 2 -3.50 -0.95 6.73
C ILE A 2 -2.15 -0.42 6.22
N ASP A 3 -2.21 0.32 5.12
CA ASP A 3 -1.06 0.96 4.49
C ASP A 3 -1.02 2.47 4.78
N PHE A 4 -2.17 3.08 5.05
CA PHE A 4 -2.26 4.51 5.32
C PHE A 4 -3.49 4.87 6.16
N ILE A 5 -3.32 5.81 7.08
CA ILE A 5 -4.41 6.49 7.78
C ILE A 5 -4.19 8.00 7.79
N LYS A 6 -5.30 8.73 7.89
CA LYS A 6 -5.31 10.15 8.23
C LYS A 6 -6.22 10.38 9.43
N GLY A 7 -5.62 10.73 10.56
CA GLY A 7 -6.30 11.20 11.76
C GLY A 7 -6.52 12.72 11.71
N ILE A 8 -7.60 13.22 12.31
CA ILE A 8 -7.89 14.64 12.50
C ILE A 8 -8.37 14.89 13.93
N THR A 9 -7.95 16.01 14.52
CA THR A 9 -8.59 16.58 15.70
C THR A 9 -8.62 18.10 15.60
N ASN A 10 -9.65 18.71 16.18
CA ASN A 10 -9.78 20.15 16.35
C ASN A 10 -9.67 20.56 17.84
N ASN A 11 -9.29 19.63 18.73
CA ASN A 11 -9.18 19.90 20.16
C ASN A 11 -7.91 20.76 20.43
N PRO A 12 -8.04 22.01 20.92
CA PRO A 12 -6.90 22.88 21.18
C PRO A 12 -5.89 22.28 22.14
N GLU A 13 -6.33 21.59 23.20
CA GLU A 13 -5.45 20.94 24.17
C GLU A 13 -4.51 19.93 23.48
N ILE A 14 -5.06 19.11 22.58
CA ILE A 14 -4.28 18.09 21.86
C ILE A 14 -3.31 18.76 20.89
N ILE A 15 -3.78 19.79 20.18
CA ILE A 15 -2.99 20.53 19.20
C ILE A 15 -1.80 21.18 19.88
N ASP A 16 -2.02 21.90 20.98
CA ASP A 16 -0.98 22.64 21.71
C ASP A 16 0.04 21.68 22.35
N ASN A 17 -0.42 20.57 22.94
CA ASN A 17 0.48 19.58 23.52
C ASN A 17 1.39 18.94 22.46
N LEU A 18 0.83 18.48 21.33
CA LEU A 18 1.64 17.88 20.27
C LEU A 18 2.51 18.91 19.55
N TYR A 19 2.04 20.16 19.41
CA TYR A 19 2.85 21.20 18.79
C TYR A 19 4.10 21.50 19.63
N ASN A 20 4.01 21.43 20.96
CA ASN A 20 5.11 21.70 21.87
C ASN A 20 5.91 20.44 22.28
N ASP A 21 5.60 19.26 21.72
CA ASP A 21 6.35 18.04 22.02
C ASP A 21 7.74 18.08 21.36
N ASP A 22 8.79 18.04 22.18
CA ASP A 22 10.20 18.08 21.77
C ASP A 22 10.62 16.87 20.93
N LYS A 23 9.88 15.75 20.98
CA LYS A 23 10.12 14.59 20.11
C LYS A 23 9.79 14.91 18.65
N LEU A 24 8.87 15.85 18.39
CA LEU A 24 8.46 16.19 17.04
C LEU A 24 9.42 17.18 16.39
N ILE A 25 10.11 16.73 15.36
CA ILE A 25 11.13 17.52 14.66
C ILE A 25 10.46 18.34 13.56
N TRP A 26 10.87 19.61 13.40
CA TRP A 26 10.40 20.46 12.30
C TRP A 26 10.65 19.80 10.93
N TYR A 27 9.63 19.81 10.08
CA TYR A 27 9.70 19.20 8.75
C TYR A 27 9.49 20.22 7.63
N SER A 28 8.42 21.02 7.71
CA SER A 28 8.16 22.06 6.70
C SER A 28 7.17 23.11 7.20
N LYS A 29 7.19 24.29 6.56
CA LYS A 29 6.17 25.32 6.68
C LYS A 29 5.65 25.68 5.29
N LYS A 30 4.32 25.78 5.14
CA LYS A 30 3.65 26.26 3.93
C LYS A 30 2.65 27.33 4.29
N GLU A 31 2.63 28.39 3.51
CA GLU A 31 1.69 29.51 3.68
C GLU A 31 0.83 29.57 2.42
N SER A 32 -0.48 29.75 2.61
CA SER A 32 -1.42 29.93 1.51
C SER A 32 -2.44 30.97 1.91
N LEU A 33 -2.83 31.85 1.00
CA LEU A 33 -3.93 32.77 1.24
C LEU A 33 -5.25 32.00 1.36
N SER A 34 -6.11 32.45 2.26
CA SER A 34 -7.49 31.98 2.37
C SER A 34 -8.20 32.19 1.01
N HIS A 35 -9.10 31.26 0.69
CA HIS A 35 -9.91 31.36 -0.53
C HIS A 35 -11.13 32.28 -0.36
N PHE A 36 -11.46 32.64 0.88
CA PHE A 36 -12.66 33.43 1.22
C PHE A 36 -12.35 34.90 1.48
N ASP A 37 -11.17 35.19 2.02
CA ASP A 37 -10.61 36.53 2.06
C ASP A 37 -9.14 36.42 1.63
N GLN A 38 -8.64 37.39 0.88
CA GLN A 38 -7.26 37.38 0.39
C GLN A 38 -6.27 37.98 1.41
N GLU A 39 -6.68 38.12 2.67
CA GLU A 39 -5.95 38.80 3.75
C GLU A 39 -5.45 37.79 4.82
N THR A 40 -6.14 36.66 5.00
CA THR A 40 -5.86 35.63 5.98
C THR A 40 -4.84 34.64 5.41
N ILE A 41 -3.65 34.58 6.01
CA ILE A 41 -2.63 33.58 5.70
C ILE A 41 -2.97 32.29 6.46
N LEU A 42 -3.34 31.24 5.73
CA LEU A 42 -3.42 29.88 6.25
C LEU A 42 -2.00 29.31 6.34
N ILE A 43 -1.48 29.25 7.56
CA ILE A 43 -0.20 28.61 7.84
C ILE A 43 -0.46 27.12 8.07
N LYS A 44 0.29 26.29 7.35
CA LYS A 44 0.47 24.88 7.63
C LYS A 44 1.89 24.65 8.10
N GLU A 45 2.05 24.35 9.38
CA GLU A 45 3.32 23.85 9.91
C GLU A 45 3.26 22.33 9.96
N SER A 46 4.38 21.68 9.69
CA SER A 46 4.46 20.23 9.74
C SER A 46 5.68 19.82 10.52
N LYS A 47 5.47 18.92 11.48
CA LYS A 47 6.50 18.24 12.22
C LYS A 47 6.45 16.74 11.93
N THR A 48 7.55 16.04 12.15
CA THR A 48 7.62 14.60 11.95
C THR A 48 8.30 13.90 13.11
N TYR A 49 7.89 12.65 13.34
CA TYR A 49 8.58 11.74 14.23
C TYR A 49 8.50 10.32 13.67
N LYS A 50 9.66 9.69 13.47
CA LYS A 50 9.78 8.33 12.91
C LYS A 50 8.95 8.10 11.63
N GLY A 51 8.82 9.11 10.77
CA GLY A 51 8.06 9.03 9.52
C GLY A 51 6.55 9.27 9.66
N ILE A 52 6.03 9.50 10.87
CA ILE A 52 4.69 10.03 11.12
C ILE A 52 4.72 11.54 10.86
N LEU A 53 3.71 12.07 10.17
CA LEU A 53 3.63 13.50 9.87
C LEU A 53 2.47 14.14 10.64
N PHE A 54 2.80 15.17 11.42
CA PHE A 54 1.87 15.99 12.17
C PHE A 54 1.73 17.35 11.47
N CYS A 55 0.57 17.61 10.88
CA CYS A 55 0.28 18.82 10.13
C CYS A 55 -0.63 19.73 10.95
N PHE A 56 -0.08 20.84 11.43
CA PHE A 56 -0.76 21.85 12.21
C PHE A 56 -1.31 22.94 11.30
N TYR A 57 -2.61 23.16 11.36
CA TYR A 57 -3.35 24.25 10.73
C TYR A 57 -4.02 25.09 11.82
N SER A 58 -4.53 26.27 11.46
CA SER A 58 -5.33 27.08 12.39
C SER A 58 -6.52 26.28 12.94
N GLY A 59 -6.47 25.93 14.23
CA GLY A 59 -7.51 25.18 14.95
C GLY A 59 -7.66 23.70 14.57
N ARG A 60 -6.71 23.10 13.83
CA ARG A 60 -6.82 21.72 13.37
C ARG A 60 -5.48 21.02 13.22
N LEU A 61 -5.37 19.81 13.74
CA LEU A 61 -4.26 18.90 13.52
C LEU A 61 -4.68 17.77 12.59
N GLU A 62 -3.85 17.47 11.59
CA GLU A 62 -3.93 16.24 10.80
C GLU A 62 -2.70 15.36 11.08
N ILE A 63 -2.93 14.07 11.33
CA ILE A 63 -1.87 13.08 11.53
C ILE A 63 -1.89 12.12 10.34
N LEU A 64 -0.82 12.13 9.54
CA LEU A 64 -0.65 11.19 8.42
C LEU A 64 0.29 10.08 8.83
N PHE A 65 -0.16 8.84 8.68
CA PHE A 65 0.61 7.69 9.13
C PHE A 65 0.53 6.54 8.13
N ARG A 66 1.68 5.91 7.88
CA ARG A 66 1.84 4.75 6.99
C ARG A 66 2.33 3.55 7.82
N PRO A 67 1.45 2.87 8.54
CA PRO A 67 1.85 1.88 9.56
C PRO A 67 2.70 0.74 8.99
N HIS A 68 2.41 0.27 7.78
CA HIS A 68 3.22 -0.77 7.14
C HIS A 68 4.63 -0.28 6.76
N TYR A 69 4.78 0.99 6.36
CA TYR A 69 6.10 1.57 6.19
C TYR A 69 6.81 1.70 7.53
N TYR A 70 6.12 2.18 8.57
CA TYR A 70 6.67 2.31 9.92
C TYR A 70 7.21 0.97 10.43
N PHE A 71 6.43 -0.11 10.28
CA PHE A 71 6.84 -1.48 10.59
C PHE A 71 8.16 -1.89 9.90
N ASN A 72 8.35 -1.48 8.65
CA ASN A 72 9.55 -1.75 7.86
C ASN A 72 10.56 -0.59 7.89
N ASN A 73 10.67 0.14 9.01
CA ASN A 73 11.63 1.23 9.20
C ASN A 73 11.53 2.34 8.12
N ASN A 74 10.32 2.59 7.63
CA ASN A 74 9.97 3.49 6.55
C ASN A 74 10.61 3.19 5.18
N ILE A 75 10.98 1.93 4.92
CA ILE A 75 11.62 1.52 3.65
C ILE A 75 10.60 1.05 2.62
N HIS A 76 9.67 0.15 2.98
CA HIS A 76 8.73 -0.47 2.04
C HIS A 76 7.42 -0.92 2.70
N ASN A 77 6.47 -1.39 1.89
CA ASN A 77 5.22 -2.02 2.34
C ASN A 77 4.84 -3.26 1.51
N ALA A 78 5.85 -3.98 1.05
CA ALA A 78 5.73 -5.09 0.11
C ALA A 78 5.66 -6.49 0.75
N ASN A 79 6.21 -6.66 1.95
CA ASN A 79 6.12 -7.88 2.72
C ASN A 79 4.73 -8.04 3.37
N ASP A 80 4.58 -9.12 4.14
CA ASP A 80 3.39 -9.38 4.91
C ASP A 80 3.31 -8.49 6.15
N PHE A 81 2.06 -8.06 6.39
CA PHE A 81 1.57 -7.10 7.39
C PHE A 81 1.06 -7.58 8.76
N PRO A 82 1.41 -8.71 9.41
CA PRO A 82 0.55 -9.45 10.36
C PRO A 82 -0.28 -8.60 11.35
N VAL A 83 -1.51 -9.05 11.68
CA VAL A 83 -2.46 -8.23 12.47
C VAL A 83 -1.88 -7.88 13.84
N GLN A 84 -1.18 -8.83 14.46
CA GLN A 84 -0.43 -8.60 15.68
C GLN A 84 0.56 -7.43 15.54
N LYS A 85 1.33 -7.39 14.45
CA LYS A 85 2.27 -6.29 14.15
C LYS A 85 1.55 -4.97 13.84
N CYS A 86 0.37 -5.00 13.22
CA CYS A 86 -0.43 -3.79 13.07
C CYS A 86 -0.83 -3.19 14.43
N ILE A 87 -1.33 -4.03 15.34
CA ILE A 87 -1.75 -3.60 16.68
C ILE A 87 -0.57 -3.06 17.46
N GLU A 88 0.59 -3.73 17.44
CA GLU A 88 1.84 -3.25 18.04
C GLU A 88 2.21 -1.85 17.53
N VAL A 89 2.19 -1.64 16.21
CA VAL A 89 2.48 -0.34 15.60
C VAL A 89 1.49 0.76 16.02
N PHE A 90 0.21 0.44 16.19
CA PHE A 90 -0.77 1.41 16.68
C PHE A 90 -0.68 1.66 18.19
N ASN A 91 -0.24 0.68 18.99
CA ASN A 91 0.10 0.89 20.39
C ASN A 91 1.31 1.82 20.52
N GLU A 92 2.35 1.65 19.70
CA GLU A 92 3.46 2.60 19.64
C GLU A 92 3.00 4.01 19.26
N LEU A 93 2.08 4.14 18.30
CA LEU A 93 1.50 5.43 17.94
C LEU A 93 0.71 6.05 19.12
N GLN A 94 0.02 5.23 19.92
CA GLN A 94 -0.68 5.67 21.12
C GLN A 94 0.28 6.24 22.16
N GLU A 95 1.43 5.61 22.37
CA GLU A 95 2.47 6.11 23.28
C GLU A 95 3.11 7.43 22.78
N ILE A 96 3.25 7.58 21.46
CA ILE A 96 3.75 8.83 20.85
C ILE A 96 2.75 9.97 21.06
N ILE A 97 1.45 9.71 20.90
CA ILE A 97 0.40 10.74 20.95
C ILE A 97 -0.09 11.03 22.38
N ASN A 98 0.13 10.11 23.32
CA ASN A 98 -0.57 9.97 24.61
C ASN A 98 -1.96 9.31 24.48
N ARG A 99 -2.22 8.30 25.32
CA ARG A 99 -3.47 7.54 25.37
C ARG A 99 -4.72 8.41 25.50
N ARG A 100 -4.70 9.45 26.34
CA ARG A 100 -5.84 10.37 26.52
C ARG A 100 -6.22 11.08 25.22
N TYR A 101 -5.23 11.43 24.40
CA TYR A 101 -5.44 12.15 23.15
C TYR A 101 -5.74 11.20 21.99
N PHE A 102 -5.18 10.00 22.02
CA PHE A 102 -5.39 8.96 21.00
C PHE A 102 -6.86 8.60 20.78
N THR A 103 -7.65 8.53 21.86
CA THR A 103 -9.09 8.19 21.81
C THR A 103 -9.94 9.32 21.18
N ALA A 104 -9.42 10.55 21.13
CA ALA A 104 -10.15 11.70 20.63
C ALA A 104 -9.94 11.97 19.13
N ILE A 105 -8.99 11.30 18.47
CA ILE A 105 -8.60 11.58 17.08
C ILE A 105 -9.45 10.80 16.08
N ASP A 106 -10.16 11.51 15.20
CA ASP A 106 -11.04 10.97 14.17
C ASP A 106 -10.28 10.47 12.94
N ILE A 107 -10.61 9.28 12.44
CA ILE A 107 -10.08 8.74 11.19
C ILE A 107 -10.94 9.21 10.02
N VAL A 108 -10.34 9.99 9.13
CA VAL A 108 -11.04 10.53 7.95
C VAL A 108 -10.62 9.87 6.63
N ASN A 109 -9.44 9.25 6.59
CA ASN A 109 -8.98 8.43 5.46
C ASN A 109 -8.38 7.12 5.95
N ILE A 110 -8.55 6.06 5.17
CA ILE A 110 -7.91 4.76 5.37
C ILE A 110 -7.56 4.12 4.02
N GLU A 111 -6.40 3.46 3.96
CA GLU A 111 -6.02 2.52 2.90
C GLU A 111 -5.61 1.21 3.56
N PHE A 112 -6.22 0.11 3.14
CA PHE A 112 -5.92 -1.23 3.64
C PHE A 112 -6.01 -2.23 2.48
N GLY A 113 -5.13 -3.21 2.46
CA GLY A 113 -5.10 -4.18 1.38
C GLY A 113 -4.38 -5.46 1.75
N ILE A 114 -4.14 -6.28 0.75
CA ILE A 114 -3.44 -7.56 0.88
C ILE A 114 -2.45 -7.72 -0.27
N ASN A 115 -1.31 -8.34 0.02
CA ASN A 115 -0.36 -8.83 -0.97
C ASN A 115 -0.55 -10.34 -1.10
N VAL A 116 -0.66 -10.84 -2.32
CA VAL A 116 -0.73 -12.28 -2.61
C VAL A 116 0.10 -12.60 -3.83
N GLU A 117 0.66 -13.79 -3.89
CA GLU A 117 1.30 -14.27 -5.11
C GLU A 117 0.24 -14.67 -6.14
N SER A 118 0.32 -14.09 -7.33
CA SER A 118 -0.60 -14.39 -8.43
C SER A 118 -0.31 -15.78 -9.01
N PRO A 119 -1.33 -16.61 -9.31
CA PRO A 119 -1.14 -17.93 -9.92
C PRO A 119 -0.81 -17.86 -11.43
N ILE A 120 -0.81 -16.65 -12.00
CA ILE A 120 -0.39 -16.34 -13.37
C ILE A 120 0.57 -15.14 -13.34
N SER A 121 1.24 -14.84 -14.45
CA SER A 121 2.08 -13.63 -14.51
C SER A 121 1.29 -12.38 -14.13
N ILE A 122 1.89 -11.54 -13.30
CA ILE A 122 1.24 -10.36 -12.75
C ILE A 122 0.84 -9.36 -13.82
N GLU A 123 1.61 -9.28 -14.91
CA GLU A 123 1.31 -8.44 -16.06
C GLU A 123 -0.02 -8.89 -16.71
N ASN A 124 -0.23 -10.19 -16.87
CA ASN A 124 -1.49 -10.74 -17.39
C ASN A 124 -2.64 -10.51 -16.42
N LEU A 125 -2.45 -10.77 -15.12
CA LEU A 125 -3.49 -10.55 -14.12
C LEU A 125 -3.97 -9.09 -14.13
N ILE A 126 -3.04 -8.13 -14.05
CA ILE A 126 -3.40 -6.71 -14.07
C ILE A 126 -4.07 -6.32 -15.38
N ASN A 127 -3.60 -6.83 -16.52
CA ASN A 127 -4.23 -6.57 -17.82
C ASN A 127 -5.67 -7.10 -17.88
N TRP A 128 -5.94 -8.28 -17.33
CA TRP A 128 -7.24 -8.95 -17.42
C TRP A 128 -8.25 -8.52 -16.35
N ILE A 129 -7.80 -7.96 -15.22
CA ILE A 129 -8.69 -7.30 -14.25
C ILE A 129 -9.40 -6.13 -14.97
N SER A 130 -10.72 -6.28 -15.14
CA SER A 130 -11.51 -5.44 -16.03
C SER A 130 -12.53 -4.58 -15.29
N TYR A 131 -13.29 -5.15 -14.35
CA TYR A 131 -14.32 -4.41 -13.61
C TYR A 131 -14.32 -4.77 -12.11
N HIS A 132 -14.76 -3.84 -11.28
CA HIS A 132 -15.21 -4.08 -9.91
C HIS A 132 -16.66 -3.59 -9.80
N TYR A 133 -17.58 -4.48 -9.44
CA TYR A 133 -19.01 -4.30 -9.75
C TYR A 133 -19.17 -3.89 -11.23
N LYS A 134 -19.76 -2.71 -11.49
CA LYS A 134 -19.94 -2.14 -12.83
C LYS A 134 -18.92 -1.05 -13.17
N ASN A 135 -17.96 -0.80 -12.29
CA ASN A 135 -16.96 0.24 -12.47
C ASN A 135 -15.70 -0.37 -13.09
N GLU A 136 -15.34 0.10 -14.28
CA GLU A 136 -14.13 -0.34 -14.98
C GLU A 136 -12.86 -0.03 -14.16
N PHE A 137 -11.90 -0.94 -14.21
CA PHE A 137 -10.54 -0.68 -13.74
C PHE A 137 -9.77 0.13 -14.79
N LYS A 138 -9.35 1.34 -14.41
CA LYS A 138 -8.62 2.27 -15.28
C LYS A 138 -7.21 2.47 -14.79
N SER A 139 -6.28 2.69 -15.71
CA SER A 139 -4.91 3.07 -15.38
C SER A 139 -4.86 4.55 -15.00
N ASP A 140 -4.29 4.85 -13.84
CA ASP A 140 -4.27 6.20 -13.27
C ASP A 140 -3.20 7.12 -13.87
N ASN A 141 -2.15 6.53 -14.44
CA ASN A 141 -1.02 7.23 -15.02
C ASN A 141 -0.46 6.40 -16.16
N PRO A 142 -0.24 6.96 -17.36
CA PRO A 142 0.41 6.26 -18.48
C PRO A 142 1.77 5.64 -18.11
N GLY A 143 2.48 6.20 -17.11
CA GLY A 143 3.75 5.68 -16.62
C GLY A 143 3.66 4.50 -15.63
N LEU A 144 2.46 4.11 -15.19
CA LEU A 144 2.24 2.99 -14.26
C LEU A 144 1.51 1.85 -14.98
N ALA A 145 2.20 1.21 -15.92
CA ALA A 145 1.65 0.17 -16.80
C ALA A 145 0.95 -0.98 -16.04
N HIS A 146 1.38 -1.27 -14.81
CA HIS A 146 0.89 -2.38 -13.99
C HIS A 146 0.09 -1.92 -12.76
N SER A 147 -0.65 -0.81 -12.87
CA SER A 147 -1.52 -0.32 -11.80
C SER A 147 -2.86 0.19 -12.32
N LYS A 148 -3.94 -0.40 -11.81
CA LYS A 148 -5.32 0.03 -12.13
C LYS A 148 -6.11 0.41 -10.88
N LYS A 149 -7.11 1.26 -11.05
CA LYS A 149 -8.09 1.62 -10.02
C LYS A 149 -9.51 1.55 -10.54
N SER A 150 -10.43 1.17 -9.68
CA SER A 150 -11.86 1.22 -9.93
C SER A 150 -12.54 2.09 -8.88
N PHE A 151 -13.42 2.98 -9.34
CA PHE A 151 -14.16 3.92 -8.52
C PHE A 151 -15.45 4.33 -9.23
N THR A 152 -16.44 4.74 -8.45
CA THR A 152 -17.65 5.36 -9.01
C THR A 152 -17.32 6.80 -9.45
N ALA A 153 -17.72 7.20 -10.65
CA ALA A 153 -17.65 8.59 -11.09
C ALA A 153 -18.92 9.35 -10.68
N LYS A 154 -18.76 10.62 -10.27
CA LYS A 154 -19.90 11.52 -10.07
C LYS A 154 -20.43 12.01 -11.43
N LYS A 155 -21.64 12.58 -11.45
CA LYS A 155 -22.25 13.16 -12.66
C LYS A 155 -21.34 14.17 -13.39
N ASN A 156 -20.48 14.88 -12.65
CA ASN A 156 -19.52 15.85 -13.19
C ASN A 156 -18.15 15.24 -13.55
N GLY A 157 -18.06 13.92 -13.70
CA GLY A 157 -16.83 13.21 -14.06
C GLY A 157 -15.78 13.09 -12.94
N ARG A 158 -15.96 13.76 -11.79
CA ARG A 158 -15.02 13.66 -10.67
C ARG A 158 -15.10 12.28 -9.99
N ILE A 159 -13.94 11.79 -9.57
CA ILE A 159 -13.81 10.54 -8.81
C ILE A 159 -14.62 10.64 -7.50
N ASN A 160 -15.45 9.64 -7.23
CA ASN A 160 -16.03 9.45 -5.90
C ASN A 160 -15.02 8.77 -4.99
N THR A 161 -14.61 9.46 -3.92
CA THR A 161 -13.63 8.95 -2.95
C THR A 161 -14.26 8.18 -1.79
N TYR A 162 -15.55 7.81 -1.91
CA TYR A 162 -16.26 6.97 -0.93
C TYR A 162 -15.59 5.60 -0.78
N GLN A 163 -15.26 4.97 -1.91
CA GLN A 163 -14.53 3.73 -1.98
C GLN A 163 -13.79 3.67 -3.32
N ILE A 164 -12.51 3.37 -3.28
CA ILE A 164 -11.64 3.20 -4.44
C ILE A 164 -10.95 1.85 -4.26
N ILE A 165 -11.05 0.99 -5.26
CA ILE A 165 -10.32 -0.27 -5.31
C ILE A 165 -9.07 -0.07 -6.15
N LYS A 166 -7.92 -0.52 -5.67
CA LYS A 166 -6.64 -0.49 -6.37
C LYS A 166 -6.14 -1.92 -6.57
N ALA A 167 -5.67 -2.20 -7.78
CA ALA A 167 -5.15 -3.48 -8.20
C ALA A 167 -3.84 -3.23 -8.95
N TYR A 168 -2.70 -3.66 -8.40
CA TYR A 168 -1.39 -3.38 -9.03
C TYR A 168 -0.33 -4.43 -8.73
N ALA A 169 0.69 -4.46 -9.58
CA ALA A 169 1.84 -5.36 -9.47
C ALA A 169 2.81 -4.86 -8.40
N LYS A 170 2.71 -5.44 -7.19
CA LYS A 170 3.58 -5.07 -6.07
C LYS A 170 4.99 -5.61 -6.24
N GLY A 171 5.14 -6.80 -6.84
CA GLY A 171 6.44 -7.40 -7.11
C GLY A 171 7.27 -6.65 -8.16
N ILE A 172 6.62 -5.97 -9.10
CA ILE A 172 7.30 -5.06 -10.03
C ILE A 172 7.72 -3.76 -9.30
N GLN A 173 6.89 -3.28 -8.37
CA GLN A 173 7.20 -2.07 -7.60
C GLN A 173 8.35 -2.30 -6.59
N PHE A 174 8.41 -3.46 -5.97
CA PHE A 174 9.36 -3.77 -4.88
C PHE A 174 9.99 -5.16 -5.06
N PRO A 175 10.77 -5.38 -6.13
CA PRO A 175 11.32 -6.70 -6.47
C PRO A 175 12.29 -7.25 -5.43
N GLU A 176 12.91 -6.38 -4.62
CA GLU A 176 13.83 -6.77 -3.55
C GLU A 176 13.11 -7.29 -2.29
N TYR A 177 11.81 -7.01 -2.14
CA TYR A 177 11.08 -7.22 -0.88
C TYR A 177 9.91 -8.20 -1.02
N THR A 178 9.59 -8.63 -2.24
CA THR A 178 8.49 -9.56 -2.50
C THR A 178 8.65 -10.24 -3.85
N ALA A 179 7.96 -11.38 -4.04
CA ALA A 179 8.04 -12.14 -5.28
C ALA A 179 7.56 -11.31 -6.48
N ARG A 180 8.13 -11.56 -7.66
CA ARG A 180 7.81 -10.82 -8.91
C ARG A 180 6.32 -10.74 -9.17
N ASP A 181 5.61 -11.85 -8.99
CA ASP A 181 4.19 -11.96 -9.30
C ASP A 181 3.27 -11.56 -8.13
N THR A 182 3.78 -10.79 -7.16
CA THR A 182 2.99 -10.30 -6.04
C THR A 182 1.96 -9.27 -6.52
N PHE A 183 0.70 -9.61 -6.33
CA PHE A 183 -0.47 -8.79 -6.56
C PHE A 183 -0.88 -8.06 -5.29
N ARG A 184 -1.04 -6.73 -5.37
CA ARG A 184 -1.72 -5.93 -4.33
C ARG A 184 -3.17 -5.70 -4.73
N PHE A 185 -4.08 -6.09 -3.84
CA PHE A 185 -5.47 -5.65 -3.83
C PHE A 185 -5.73 -4.75 -2.63
N GLU A 186 -6.13 -3.50 -2.85
CA GLU A 186 -6.22 -2.48 -1.80
C GLU A 186 -7.53 -1.67 -1.90
N ILE A 187 -8.15 -1.45 -0.75
CA ILE A 187 -9.34 -0.61 -0.58
C ILE A 187 -8.91 0.70 0.06
N LYS A 188 -9.31 1.80 -0.58
CA LYS A 188 -9.05 3.16 -0.15
C LYS A 188 -10.35 3.92 0.04
N SER A 189 -10.45 4.66 1.14
CA SER A 189 -11.53 5.62 1.36
C SER A 189 -11.02 6.94 1.93
N ARG A 190 -11.68 8.03 1.50
CA ARG A 190 -11.52 9.38 2.06
C ARG A 190 -12.85 9.93 2.57
N LYS A 191 -13.75 9.04 3.00
CA LYS A 191 -15.08 9.40 3.49
C LYS A 191 -15.35 8.68 4.80
N THR A 192 -15.48 9.45 5.87
CA THR A 192 -15.85 8.98 7.21
C THR A 192 -17.09 8.08 7.18
N GLN A 193 -18.09 8.38 6.35
CA GLN A 193 -19.27 7.53 6.19
C GLN A 193 -18.96 6.09 5.75
N TYR A 194 -17.94 5.86 4.93
CA TYR A 194 -17.52 4.50 4.59
C TYR A 194 -16.75 3.86 5.74
N ILE A 195 -15.84 4.62 6.36
CA ILE A 195 -14.96 4.16 7.43
C ILE A 195 -15.78 3.74 8.67
N LYS A 196 -16.79 4.53 9.06
CA LYS A 196 -17.73 4.20 10.14
C LYS A 196 -18.51 2.92 9.89
N LYS A 197 -18.83 2.58 8.63
CA LYS A 197 -19.49 1.29 8.30
C LYS A 197 -18.58 0.08 8.55
N LEU A 198 -17.27 0.30 8.66
CA LEU A 198 -16.31 -0.73 9.05
C LEU A 198 -16.15 -0.84 10.57
N GLY A 199 -16.92 -0.06 11.36
CA GLY A 199 -16.76 0.02 12.81
C GLY A 199 -15.55 0.83 13.25
N ILE A 200 -15.01 1.68 12.37
CA ILE A 200 -13.82 2.50 12.64
C ILE A 200 -14.24 3.97 12.66
N GLU A 201 -13.94 4.67 13.74
CA GLU A 201 -14.16 6.10 13.87
C GLU A 201 -12.92 6.81 14.42
N LYS A 202 -12.31 6.24 15.45
CA LYS A 202 -11.18 6.84 16.17
C LYS A 202 -9.91 6.01 16.03
N LEU A 203 -8.74 6.60 16.31
CA LEU A 203 -7.47 5.86 16.29
C LEU A 203 -7.48 4.64 17.23
N GLU A 204 -8.17 4.73 18.37
CA GLU A 204 -8.34 3.61 19.30
C GLU A 204 -9.07 2.39 18.72
N ASP A 205 -9.81 2.54 17.61
CA ASP A 205 -10.42 1.39 16.96
C ASP A 205 -9.38 0.53 16.23
N LEU A 206 -8.20 1.07 15.92
CA LEU A 206 -7.15 0.36 15.17
C LEU A 206 -6.26 -0.53 16.05
N ILE A 207 -6.37 -0.45 17.38
CA ILE A 207 -5.72 -1.39 18.31
C ILE A 207 -6.59 -2.62 18.61
N LYS A 208 -7.84 -2.64 18.11
CA LYS A 208 -8.82 -3.68 18.35
C LYS A 208 -8.73 -4.80 17.31
N THR A 209 -8.75 -6.07 17.74
CA THR A 209 -8.60 -7.22 16.84
C THR A 209 -9.80 -7.39 15.90
N GLU A 210 -11.01 -7.10 16.39
CA GLU A 210 -12.27 -7.14 15.63
C GLU A 210 -12.28 -6.22 14.41
N THR A 211 -11.54 -5.12 14.47
CA THR A 211 -11.34 -4.21 13.35
C THR A 211 -10.70 -4.96 12.19
N TYR A 212 -9.65 -5.75 12.43
CA TYR A 212 -8.94 -6.48 11.38
C TYR A 212 -9.75 -7.65 10.84
N PHE A 213 -10.59 -8.30 11.65
CA PHE A 213 -11.58 -9.26 11.14
C PHE A 213 -12.57 -8.58 10.18
N THR A 214 -13.03 -7.38 10.52
CA THR A 214 -13.94 -6.60 9.66
C THR A 214 -13.27 -6.17 8.36
N LEU A 215 -12.04 -5.65 8.43
CA LEU A 215 -11.25 -5.30 7.25
C LEU A 215 -11.00 -6.52 6.35
N SER A 216 -10.69 -7.68 6.93
CA SER A 216 -10.47 -8.93 6.18
C SER A 216 -11.74 -9.40 5.47
N LYS A 217 -12.89 -9.35 6.16
CA LYS A 217 -14.21 -9.64 5.55
C LYS A 217 -14.51 -8.69 4.40
N GLU A 218 -14.22 -7.40 4.57
CA GLU A 218 -14.43 -6.39 3.53
C GLU A 218 -13.50 -6.62 2.33
N ILE A 219 -12.21 -6.94 2.53
CA ILE A 219 -11.29 -7.30 1.44
C ILE A 219 -11.87 -8.46 0.62
N LYS A 220 -12.26 -9.55 1.28
CA LYS A 220 -12.84 -10.74 0.62
C LYS A 220 -14.10 -10.37 -0.17
N LYS A 221 -15.01 -9.62 0.45
CA LYS A 221 -16.25 -9.17 -0.19
C LYS A 221 -16.00 -8.31 -1.43
N GLN A 222 -15.09 -7.34 -1.35
CA GLN A 222 -14.78 -6.49 -2.50
C GLN A 222 -14.07 -7.27 -3.61
N PHE A 223 -13.19 -8.22 -3.27
CA PHE A 223 -12.54 -9.06 -4.27
C PHE A 223 -13.54 -9.94 -5.05
N GLN A 224 -14.54 -10.52 -4.37
CA GLN A 224 -15.60 -11.31 -5.02
C GLN A 224 -16.37 -10.55 -6.10
N GLU A 225 -16.30 -9.22 -6.10
CA GLU A 225 -16.99 -8.35 -7.04
C GLU A 225 -16.13 -7.96 -8.25
N VAL A 226 -14.86 -8.38 -8.27
CA VAL A 226 -13.94 -8.22 -9.40
C VAL A 226 -14.30 -9.15 -10.56
N LEU A 227 -14.24 -8.65 -11.78
CA LEU A 227 -14.32 -9.44 -13.02
C LEU A 227 -12.93 -9.47 -13.67
N ILE A 228 -12.42 -10.68 -13.87
CA ILE A 228 -11.15 -10.96 -14.54
C ILE A 228 -11.49 -11.66 -15.85
N LEU A 229 -11.09 -11.08 -16.98
CA LEU A 229 -11.32 -11.68 -18.30
C LEU A 229 -10.12 -12.55 -18.68
N ASP A 230 -10.17 -13.82 -18.28
CA ASP A 230 -9.11 -14.78 -18.56
C ASP A 230 -9.04 -15.17 -20.04
N HIS A 231 -8.23 -14.44 -20.81
CA HIS A 231 -8.05 -14.69 -22.23
C HIS A 231 -7.40 -16.05 -22.53
N THR A 232 -6.71 -16.68 -21.57
CA THR A 232 -6.16 -18.03 -21.79
C THR A 232 -7.26 -19.10 -21.86
N ALA A 233 -8.47 -18.81 -21.37
CA ALA A 233 -9.61 -19.73 -21.42
C ALA A 233 -10.02 -20.10 -22.85
N GLU A 234 -9.74 -19.24 -23.84
CA GLU A 234 -9.99 -19.53 -25.26
C GLU A 234 -9.26 -20.80 -25.73
N THR A 235 -8.04 -21.04 -25.23
CA THR A 235 -7.24 -22.23 -25.58
C THR A 235 -7.75 -23.52 -24.93
N ARG A 236 -8.60 -23.41 -23.90
CA ARG A 236 -9.14 -24.54 -23.11
C ARG A 236 -10.56 -24.93 -23.52
N THR A 237 -11.05 -24.38 -24.63
CA THR A 237 -12.42 -24.56 -25.15
C THR A 237 -12.75 -26.00 -25.54
N ARG A 238 -11.76 -26.82 -25.91
CA ARG A 238 -11.97 -28.22 -26.32
C ARG A 238 -12.66 -29.09 -25.25
N LYS A 239 -12.62 -28.67 -23.99
CA LYS A 239 -13.24 -29.40 -22.85
C LYS A 239 -14.72 -29.07 -22.63
N ILE A 240 -15.29 -28.13 -23.39
CA ILE A 240 -16.66 -27.64 -23.20
C ILE A 240 -17.46 -27.69 -24.50
N SER A 241 -18.79 -27.75 -24.40
CA SER A 241 -19.68 -27.80 -25.57
C SER A 241 -19.59 -26.53 -26.42
N GLU A 242 -19.85 -26.65 -27.72
CA GLU A 242 -19.82 -25.53 -28.69
C GLU A 242 -20.65 -24.32 -28.24
N LEU A 243 -21.82 -24.55 -27.65
CA LEU A 243 -22.66 -23.48 -27.09
C LEU A 243 -21.94 -22.72 -25.96
N LYS A 244 -21.25 -23.44 -25.07
CA LYS A 244 -20.44 -22.82 -24.01
C LYS A 244 -19.22 -22.11 -24.59
N GLN A 245 -18.57 -22.64 -25.62
CA GLN A 245 -17.45 -22.00 -26.31
C GLN A 245 -17.87 -20.65 -26.91
N ARG A 246 -18.97 -20.62 -27.68
CA ARG A 246 -19.52 -19.37 -28.23
C ARG A 246 -19.86 -18.34 -27.16
N LYS A 247 -20.42 -18.78 -26.03
CA LYS A 247 -20.69 -17.91 -24.88
C LYS A 247 -19.41 -17.40 -24.22
N LEU A 248 -18.37 -18.25 -24.08
CA LEU A 248 -17.08 -17.87 -23.53
C LEU A 248 -16.43 -16.77 -24.37
N LEU A 249 -16.33 -16.96 -25.69
CA LEU A 249 -15.76 -15.97 -26.61
C LEU A 249 -16.53 -14.63 -26.54
N LYS A 250 -17.86 -14.68 -26.42
CA LYS A 250 -18.68 -13.49 -26.18
C LYS A 250 -18.33 -12.80 -24.85
N TYR A 251 -18.06 -13.54 -23.79
CA TYR A 251 -17.67 -13.00 -22.48
C TYR A 251 -16.23 -12.51 -22.43
N LEU A 252 -15.32 -13.00 -23.26
CA LEU A 252 -13.95 -12.47 -23.33
C LEU A 252 -13.88 -11.13 -24.08
N ASN A 253 -14.95 -10.74 -24.79
CA ASN A 253 -15.04 -9.45 -25.46
C ASN A 253 -15.45 -8.34 -24.46
N THR A 254 -14.57 -7.37 -24.24
CA THR A 254 -14.81 -6.22 -23.35
C THR A 254 -16.04 -5.39 -23.74
N HIS A 255 -16.33 -5.24 -25.04
CA HIS A 255 -17.50 -4.50 -25.53
C HIS A 255 -18.82 -5.13 -25.08
N HIS A 256 -18.86 -6.45 -24.87
CA HIS A 256 -20.04 -7.11 -24.33
C HIS A 256 -20.38 -6.59 -22.93
N TRP A 257 -19.39 -6.47 -22.05
CA TRP A 257 -19.57 -5.98 -20.68
C TRP A 257 -19.91 -4.50 -20.63
N TYR A 258 -19.30 -3.69 -21.50
CA TYR A 258 -19.69 -2.30 -21.68
C TYR A 258 -21.19 -2.17 -21.96
N ASN A 259 -21.72 -2.93 -22.93
CA ASN A 259 -23.15 -2.91 -23.24
C ASN A 259 -24.03 -3.37 -22.06
N LEU A 260 -23.58 -4.33 -21.26
CA LEU A 260 -24.31 -4.79 -20.06
C LEU A 260 -24.40 -3.73 -18.96
N ILE A 261 -23.42 -2.82 -18.85
CA ILE A 261 -23.44 -1.74 -17.86
C ILE A 261 -24.51 -0.68 -18.20
N HIS A 262 -24.73 -0.46 -19.50
CA HIS A 262 -25.73 0.47 -20.04
C HIS A 262 -27.12 -0.15 -20.22
N ASP A 263 -27.28 -1.43 -19.88
CA ASP A 263 -28.58 -2.11 -19.98
C ASP A 263 -29.57 -1.58 -18.92
N ARG A 264 -30.86 -1.51 -19.30
CA ARG A 264 -31.95 -1.09 -18.40
C ARG A 264 -32.06 -2.01 -17.18
N ASN A 265 -31.77 -3.31 -17.34
CA ASN A 265 -31.79 -4.27 -16.26
C ASN A 265 -30.51 -4.19 -15.42
N ARG A 266 -30.66 -3.63 -14.21
CA ARG A 266 -29.54 -3.43 -13.27
C ARG A 266 -28.86 -4.73 -12.85
N ASN A 267 -29.53 -5.89 -12.90
CA ASN A 267 -29.00 -7.17 -12.45
C ASN A 267 -28.31 -7.97 -13.57
N LYS A 268 -28.42 -7.51 -14.82
CA LYS A 268 -27.92 -8.24 -16.00
C LYS A 268 -26.41 -8.47 -15.92
N PHE A 269 -25.64 -7.44 -15.58
CA PHE A 269 -24.18 -7.55 -15.40
C PHE A 269 -23.80 -8.68 -14.43
N SER A 270 -24.36 -8.66 -13.21
CA SER A 270 -24.05 -9.66 -12.17
C SER A 270 -24.49 -11.06 -12.57
N TYR A 271 -25.63 -11.19 -13.27
CA TYR A 271 -26.06 -12.48 -13.82
C TYR A 271 -25.05 -13.01 -14.84
N HIS A 272 -24.64 -12.20 -15.81
CA HIS A 272 -23.66 -12.62 -16.82
C HIS A 272 -22.28 -12.93 -16.21
N LYS A 273 -21.84 -12.18 -15.19
CA LYS A 273 -20.64 -12.52 -14.41
C LYS A 273 -20.72 -13.92 -13.82
N LYS A 274 -21.83 -14.25 -13.15
CA LYS A 274 -22.04 -15.60 -12.59
C LYS A 274 -22.02 -16.68 -13.67
N GLN A 275 -22.62 -16.43 -14.83
CA GLN A 275 -22.60 -17.38 -15.95
C GLN A 275 -21.19 -17.56 -16.53
N TYR A 276 -20.43 -16.46 -16.65
CA TYR A 276 -19.05 -16.50 -17.12
C TYR A 276 -18.17 -17.35 -16.19
N LEU A 277 -18.23 -17.12 -14.88
CA LEU A 277 -17.46 -17.89 -13.89
C LEU A 277 -17.80 -19.40 -13.96
N LYS A 278 -19.08 -19.76 -14.08
CA LYS A 278 -19.50 -21.17 -14.27
C LYS A 278 -18.94 -21.81 -15.54
N ILE A 279 -18.81 -21.01 -16.62
CA ILE A 279 -18.19 -21.49 -17.86
C ILE A 279 -16.68 -21.69 -17.65
N LEU A 280 -16.00 -20.77 -16.97
CA LEU A 280 -14.58 -20.94 -16.63
C LEU A 280 -14.34 -22.21 -15.82
N ASP A 281 -15.16 -22.50 -14.80
CA ASP A 281 -15.07 -23.75 -14.04
C ASP A 281 -15.17 -24.98 -14.95
N SER A 282 -16.05 -24.92 -15.96
CA SER A 282 -16.19 -26.00 -16.96
C SER A 282 -14.95 -26.15 -17.86
N THR A 283 -14.07 -25.15 -17.98
CA THR A 283 -12.80 -25.26 -18.71
C THR A 283 -11.70 -25.96 -17.90
N GLY A 284 -11.95 -26.23 -16.62
CA GLY A 284 -11.00 -26.84 -15.68
C GLY A 284 -10.06 -25.85 -14.99
N TYR A 285 -10.19 -24.55 -15.25
CA TYR A 285 -9.42 -23.51 -14.56
C TYR A 285 -10.21 -22.20 -14.48
N ASN A 286 -10.26 -21.61 -13.28
CA ASN A 286 -10.93 -20.35 -13.01
C ASN A 286 -10.04 -19.47 -12.15
N ILE A 287 -9.32 -18.55 -12.79
CA ILE A 287 -8.41 -17.59 -12.15
C ILE A 287 -9.06 -16.82 -11.00
N HIS A 288 -10.35 -16.47 -11.12
CA HIS A 288 -11.03 -15.73 -10.08
C HIS A 288 -11.24 -16.59 -8.84
N SER A 289 -11.64 -17.86 -9.01
CA SER A 289 -11.80 -18.81 -7.91
C SER A 289 -10.47 -19.09 -7.21
N ASP A 290 -9.40 -19.32 -7.98
CA ASP A 290 -8.08 -19.61 -7.42
C ASP A 290 -7.50 -18.41 -6.68
N LEU A 291 -7.55 -17.21 -7.27
CA LEU A 291 -7.07 -16.01 -6.59
C LEU A 291 -7.91 -15.68 -5.35
N ASN A 292 -9.22 -15.93 -5.38
CA ASN A 292 -10.10 -15.80 -4.21
C ASN A 292 -9.73 -16.80 -3.10
N ASN A 293 -9.28 -18.01 -3.43
CA ASN A 293 -8.80 -18.99 -2.45
C ASN A 293 -7.43 -18.58 -1.88
N ILE A 294 -6.51 -18.10 -2.73
CA ILE A 294 -5.21 -17.57 -2.31
C ILE A 294 -5.39 -16.39 -1.35
N ILE A 295 -6.27 -15.44 -1.68
CA ILE A 295 -6.59 -14.29 -0.81
C ILE A 295 -7.17 -14.76 0.52
N GLN A 296 -8.10 -15.72 0.51
CA GLN A 296 -8.66 -16.26 1.76
C GLN A 296 -7.61 -16.90 2.65
N LYS A 297 -6.76 -17.77 2.08
CA LYS A 297 -5.68 -18.42 2.80
C LYS A 297 -4.73 -17.38 3.41
N LYS A 298 -4.29 -16.40 2.61
CA LYS A 298 -3.41 -15.33 3.08
C LYS A 298 -4.07 -14.49 4.16
N LEU A 299 -5.35 -14.11 4.04
CA LEU A 299 -6.06 -13.40 5.12
C LEU A 299 -6.10 -14.21 6.43
N THR A 300 -6.34 -15.53 6.35
CA THR A 300 -6.29 -16.39 7.53
C THR A 300 -4.90 -16.41 8.16
N GLU A 301 -3.83 -16.59 7.38
CA GLU A 301 -2.44 -16.54 7.87
C GLU A 301 -2.14 -15.21 8.59
N LEU A 302 -2.55 -14.11 7.96
CA LEU A 302 -2.35 -12.75 8.43
C LEU A 302 -3.12 -12.43 9.73
N LEU A 303 -4.21 -13.13 10.00
CA LEU A 303 -5.04 -13.01 11.21
C LEU A 303 -4.58 -13.93 12.35
N LEU A 304 -3.68 -14.89 12.10
CA LEU A 304 -3.13 -15.72 13.17
C LEU A 304 -2.32 -14.83 14.12
N LEU A 305 -2.74 -14.80 15.38
CA LEU A 305 -1.93 -14.23 16.46
C LEU A 305 -0.88 -15.28 16.82
N GLU A 306 0.37 -14.85 17.04
CA GLU A 306 1.54 -15.72 17.33
C GLU A 306 1.37 -16.60 18.61
N ASN A 307 0.20 -16.59 19.24
CA ASN A 307 -0.14 -17.37 20.45
C ASN A 307 -1.33 -18.32 20.29
N VAL A 308 -1.74 -18.71 19.08
CA VAL A 308 -2.64 -19.89 18.92
C VAL A 308 -1.78 -21.14 18.76
N ALA A 309 -1.11 -21.52 19.85
CA ALA A 309 -0.88 -22.94 20.08
C ALA A 309 -2.24 -23.59 20.31
N ILE A 310 -2.46 -24.75 19.68
CA ILE A 310 -3.67 -25.58 19.70
C ILE A 310 -4.76 -25.12 18.71
N LEU A 311 -4.59 -25.51 17.43
CA LEU A 311 -5.73 -26.01 16.67
C LEU A 311 -6.23 -27.27 17.38
N PRO A 312 -7.51 -27.37 17.82
CA PRO A 312 -8.06 -28.65 18.18
C PRO A 312 -8.16 -29.47 16.89
N SER A 313 -7.31 -30.47 16.78
CA SER A 313 -7.47 -31.55 15.82
C SER A 313 -8.90 -32.11 15.92
N ALA A 314 -9.47 -32.41 14.76
CA ALA A 314 -10.76 -33.05 14.54
C ALA A 314 -11.20 -33.97 15.68
N GLN A 315 -12.44 -33.77 16.13
CA GLN A 315 -13.18 -34.72 16.96
C GLN A 315 -13.11 -36.12 16.33
N ARG A 316 -12.30 -37.00 16.93
CA ARG A 316 -12.50 -38.44 16.82
C ARG A 316 -12.99 -38.96 18.16
N VAL A 317 -14.04 -39.75 18.01
CA VAL A 317 -14.90 -40.39 19.00
C VAL A 317 -14.08 -41.10 20.09
N LYS A 318 -14.58 -40.95 21.32
CA LYS A 318 -14.15 -41.62 22.56
C LYS A 318 -14.03 -43.13 22.36
N ASN A 319 -13.00 -43.73 22.96
CA ASN A 319 -13.10 -45.03 23.63
C ASN A 319 -12.08 -45.04 24.77
N GLU A 320 -12.59 -45.26 25.98
CA GLU A 320 -11.86 -45.37 27.23
C GLU A 320 -11.14 -46.73 27.34
N ALA A 321 -9.93 -46.72 27.93
CA ALA A 321 -9.40 -47.84 28.70
C ALA A 321 -8.35 -47.32 29.70
N ILE A 322 -8.29 -47.99 30.84
CA ILE A 322 -7.74 -47.59 32.14
C ILE A 322 -6.20 -47.82 32.25
N LEU A 323 -5.55 -46.90 32.99
CA LEU A 323 -4.27 -46.86 33.77
C LEU A 323 -3.46 -48.18 34.02
N PRO A 324 -2.20 -48.18 34.56
CA PRO A 324 -1.45 -47.09 35.24
C PRO A 324 0.10 -47.00 34.99
N GLY A 325 0.73 -45.94 35.50
CA GLY A 325 2.03 -46.03 36.18
C GLY A 325 3.26 -45.36 35.51
N GLY A 326 3.97 -44.51 36.28
CA GLY A 326 5.37 -44.16 35.99
C GLY A 326 5.76 -42.72 36.32
N ASP A 327 6.42 -42.54 37.46
CA ASP A 327 7.10 -41.32 37.92
C ASP A 327 8.23 -40.83 36.97
N GLN A 328 8.46 -39.51 36.94
CA GLN A 328 9.73 -38.82 37.28
C GLN A 328 10.07 -37.59 36.41
N LYS A 329 10.26 -36.48 37.14
CA LYS A 329 11.33 -35.45 37.07
C LYS A 329 11.24 -34.28 36.10
N GLU A 330 11.07 -33.13 36.74
CA GLU A 330 11.47 -31.77 36.36
C GLU A 330 12.96 -31.68 35.98
N ASN A 331 13.26 -30.76 35.06
CA ASN A 331 14.54 -30.05 35.03
C ASN A 331 14.34 -28.68 34.37
N GLU A 332 14.37 -27.64 35.21
CA GLU A 332 14.61 -26.25 34.84
C GLU A 332 16.06 -26.07 34.37
N ALA A 333 16.28 -25.20 33.38
CA ALA A 333 17.60 -24.64 33.10
C ALA A 333 17.47 -23.15 32.69
N ILE A 334 18.16 -22.31 33.46
CA ILE A 334 18.24 -20.85 33.40
C ILE A 334 19.46 -20.44 32.55
N LEU A 335 19.21 -19.53 31.59
CA LEU A 335 20.00 -18.41 31.00
C LEU A 335 21.54 -18.51 30.79
N PRO A 336 22.08 -17.80 29.76
CA PRO A 336 22.66 -16.48 30.08
C PRO A 336 22.45 -15.37 29.04
N ASN A 337 22.33 -14.16 29.59
CA ASN A 337 22.38 -12.85 28.95
C ASN A 337 23.71 -12.61 28.21
N ASN A 338 23.64 -12.04 27.01
CA ASN A 338 24.78 -11.37 26.37
C ASN A 338 24.43 -9.91 26.05
N ILE A 339 25.13 -9.02 26.74
CA ILE A 339 25.19 -7.57 26.50
C ILE A 339 26.08 -7.35 25.28
N VAL A 340 25.57 -6.74 24.21
CA VAL A 340 26.39 -6.29 23.07
C VAL A 340 26.23 -4.79 22.90
N SER A 341 27.38 -4.12 22.93
CA SER A 341 27.59 -2.69 22.79
C SER A 341 27.16 -2.16 21.41
N ASN A 342 26.37 -1.07 21.41
CA ASN A 342 25.94 -0.35 20.20
C ASN A 342 27.03 0.64 19.75
N CYS A 343 27.64 0.38 18.59
CA CYS A 343 28.35 1.40 17.80
C CYS A 343 27.42 1.92 16.70
N THR A 344 26.77 3.06 16.91
CA THR A 344 25.88 3.68 15.92
C THR A 344 26.69 4.35 14.81
N ASN A 345 26.61 3.83 13.58
CA ASN A 345 27.04 4.55 12.38
C ASN A 345 26.19 5.81 12.16
N PRO A 346 26.76 6.91 11.61
CA PRO A 346 26.01 8.13 11.35
C PRO A 346 24.86 7.89 10.36
N PRO A 347 23.76 8.65 10.47
CA PRO A 347 22.56 8.47 9.66
C PRO A 347 22.84 8.68 8.17
N LYS A 348 22.42 7.74 7.33
CA LYS A 348 22.58 7.80 5.87
C LYS A 348 21.77 8.98 5.31
N ARG A 349 22.43 9.84 4.54
CA ARG A 349 21.82 10.96 3.82
C ARG A 349 21.50 10.53 2.40
N ILE A 350 20.27 10.71 1.93
CA ILE A 350 19.85 10.24 0.60
C ILE A 350 19.50 11.41 -0.32
N CYS A 351 19.86 11.31 -1.61
CA CYS A 351 19.43 12.26 -2.62
C CYS A 351 17.94 12.04 -2.97
N PRO A 352 17.07 13.06 -2.87
CA PRO A 352 15.63 12.91 -3.09
C PRO A 352 15.27 12.58 -4.55
N VAL A 353 16.12 12.94 -5.51
CA VAL A 353 15.89 12.67 -6.94
C VAL A 353 16.33 11.26 -7.34
N THR A 354 17.49 10.83 -6.84
CA THR A 354 18.14 9.59 -7.32
C THR A 354 17.99 8.41 -6.36
N GLY A 355 17.58 8.66 -5.11
CA GLY A 355 17.52 7.63 -4.07
C GLY A 355 18.90 7.18 -3.57
N LEU A 356 19.98 7.78 -4.07
CA LEU A 356 21.35 7.38 -3.76
C LEU A 356 21.87 8.02 -2.48
N ASP A 357 22.68 7.27 -1.75
CA ASP A 357 23.43 7.75 -0.59
C ASP A 357 24.38 8.88 -0.99
N ILE A 358 24.24 10.01 -0.31
CA ILE A 358 25.05 11.22 -0.48
C ILE A 358 25.88 11.54 0.77
N SER A 359 26.02 10.60 1.69
CA SER A 359 26.82 10.77 2.92
C SER A 359 28.31 10.98 2.65
N MET A 360 28.78 10.64 1.45
CA MET A 360 30.15 10.94 1.00
C MET A 360 30.35 12.37 0.44
N GLN A 361 29.28 13.18 0.39
CA GLN A 361 29.32 14.57 -0.04
C GLN A 361 29.42 15.53 1.16
N LYS A 362 29.42 16.85 0.92
CA LYS A 362 29.46 17.82 2.03
C LYS A 362 28.15 17.77 2.80
N ASP A 363 28.21 18.11 4.09
CA ASP A 363 27.01 18.02 4.92
C ASP A 363 25.88 19.00 4.52
N THR A 364 26.21 20.03 3.76
CA THR A 364 25.22 20.96 3.21
C THR A 364 24.58 20.48 1.90
N ASP A 365 25.10 19.42 1.28
CA ASP A 365 24.61 18.93 -0.01
C ASP A 365 23.31 18.13 0.17
N LYS A 366 22.20 18.69 -0.33
CA LYS A 366 20.86 18.08 -0.23
C LYS A 366 20.54 17.09 -1.36
N TRP A 367 21.38 17.01 -2.40
CA TRP A 367 21.18 16.14 -3.56
C TRP A 367 22.51 15.71 -4.18
N LEU A 368 22.47 14.72 -5.06
CA LEU A 368 23.65 14.16 -5.71
C LEU A 368 24.32 15.20 -6.61
N THR A 369 25.55 15.56 -6.28
CA THR A 369 26.38 16.55 -6.98
C THR A 369 27.31 15.85 -7.98
N ALA A 370 28.06 16.63 -8.78
CA ALA A 370 29.07 16.09 -9.67
C ALA A 370 30.13 15.24 -8.92
N LYS A 371 30.43 15.56 -7.65
CA LYS A 371 31.33 14.77 -6.80
C LYS A 371 30.73 13.41 -6.47
N GLY A 372 29.46 13.36 -6.07
CA GLY A 372 28.74 12.11 -5.80
C GLY A 372 28.57 11.25 -7.05
N ILE A 373 28.30 11.85 -8.21
CA ILE A 373 28.21 11.12 -9.48
C ILE A 373 29.57 10.50 -9.84
N LYS A 374 30.68 11.25 -9.65
CA LYS A 374 32.04 10.72 -9.88
C LYS A 374 32.37 9.57 -8.92
N PHE A 375 31.88 9.63 -7.68
CA PHE A 375 31.98 8.54 -6.72
C PHE A 375 31.25 7.29 -7.22
N TYR A 376 30.00 7.41 -7.65
CA TYR A 376 29.23 6.28 -8.16
C TYR A 376 29.80 5.71 -9.47
N ARG A 377 30.38 6.52 -10.34
CA ARG A 377 31.12 6.01 -11.52
C ARG A 377 32.26 5.06 -11.15
N LYS A 378 32.92 5.29 -10.02
CA LYS A 378 34.01 4.44 -9.53
C LYS A 378 33.50 3.25 -8.73
N LYS A 379 32.49 3.47 -7.89
CA LYS A 379 31.93 2.44 -6.99
C LYS A 379 31.06 1.42 -7.73
N ASP A 380 30.27 1.89 -8.68
CA ASP A 380 29.30 1.08 -9.43
C ASP A 380 29.11 1.65 -10.86
N PRO A 381 29.94 1.21 -11.83
CA PRO A 381 29.85 1.66 -13.21
C PRO A 381 28.50 1.36 -13.88
N GLN A 382 27.83 0.27 -13.51
CA GLN A 382 26.53 -0.10 -14.09
C GLN A 382 25.42 0.84 -13.63
N LEU A 383 25.38 1.16 -12.33
CA LEU A 383 24.50 2.19 -11.79
C LEU A 383 24.78 3.55 -12.44
N PHE A 384 26.05 3.90 -12.67
CA PHE A 384 26.40 5.15 -13.34
C PHE A 384 25.84 5.23 -14.77
N GLU A 385 25.96 4.18 -15.57
CA GLU A 385 25.40 4.17 -16.93
C GLU A 385 23.87 4.21 -16.92
N SER A 386 23.23 3.51 -15.98
CA SER A 386 21.77 3.61 -15.75
C SER A 386 21.33 5.03 -15.39
N LEU A 387 22.04 5.70 -14.47
CA LEU A 387 21.79 7.11 -14.12
C LEU A 387 21.97 8.02 -15.33
N LYS A 388 23.01 7.78 -16.14
CA LYS A 388 23.34 8.59 -17.31
C LYS A 388 22.22 8.52 -18.35
N GLN A 389 21.73 7.32 -18.67
CA GLN A 389 20.63 7.12 -19.62
C GLN A 389 19.34 7.80 -19.16
N LYS A 390 19.01 7.78 -17.86
CA LYS A 390 17.78 8.38 -17.33
C LYS A 390 17.85 9.89 -17.10
N LEU A 391 19.03 10.44 -16.87
CA LEU A 391 19.22 11.88 -16.60
C LEU A 391 19.52 12.68 -17.87
N LEU A 392 20.26 12.10 -18.82
CA LEU A 392 20.65 12.77 -20.07
C LEU A 392 19.67 12.48 -21.21
N THR A 393 18.38 12.70 -20.95
CA THR A 393 17.31 12.58 -21.95
C THR A 393 16.95 13.97 -22.50
N GLY A 394 16.91 14.15 -23.82
CA GLY A 394 16.44 15.39 -24.47
C GLY A 394 17.54 16.21 -25.15
N ARG A 395 17.30 17.53 -25.32
CA ARG A 395 18.18 18.42 -26.10
C ARG A 395 19.58 18.55 -25.48
N PRO A 396 20.64 18.63 -26.32
CA PRO A 396 22.01 18.77 -25.85
C PRO A 396 22.20 20.05 -25.04
N ASN A 397 22.94 19.93 -23.95
CA ASN A 397 23.11 21.02 -22.99
C ASN A 397 24.23 21.98 -23.46
N LYS A 398 23.93 23.28 -23.52
CA LYS A 398 24.80 24.30 -24.14
C LYS A 398 26.02 24.69 -23.30
N PHE A 399 25.95 24.53 -21.96
CA PHE A 399 26.93 25.12 -21.04
C PHE A 399 27.83 24.08 -20.34
N GLU A 400 27.30 22.92 -19.97
CA GLU A 400 28.04 21.90 -19.24
C GLU A 400 28.80 20.96 -20.19
N LYS A 401 30.13 20.89 -20.04
CA LYS A 401 31.01 20.11 -20.93
C LYS A 401 31.13 18.62 -20.55
N THR A 402 31.03 18.27 -19.26
CA THR A 402 31.19 16.88 -18.79
C THR A 402 29.86 16.20 -18.46
N ASP A 403 29.81 14.87 -18.59
CA ASP A 403 28.62 14.08 -18.25
C ASP A 403 28.21 14.25 -16.78
N HIS A 404 29.18 14.27 -15.85
CA HIS A 404 28.90 14.50 -14.42
C HIS A 404 28.25 15.87 -14.17
N SER A 405 28.73 16.93 -14.85
CA SER A 405 28.15 18.27 -14.71
C SER A 405 26.76 18.37 -15.34
N LYS A 406 26.54 17.71 -16.48
CA LYS A 406 25.23 17.66 -17.15
C LYS A 406 24.21 16.93 -16.27
N MET A 407 24.59 15.76 -15.73
CA MET A 407 23.75 14.97 -14.84
C MET A 407 23.43 15.72 -13.54
N ALA A 408 24.42 16.34 -12.89
CA ALA A 408 24.20 17.12 -11.66
C ALA A 408 23.24 18.30 -11.88
N LYS A 409 23.32 18.97 -13.04
CA LYS A 409 22.38 20.04 -13.39
C LYS A 409 20.97 19.51 -13.63
N GLN A 410 20.82 18.38 -14.31
CA GLN A 410 19.50 17.76 -14.51
C GLN A 410 18.86 17.37 -13.18
N ILE A 411 19.64 16.81 -12.25
CA ILE A 411 19.19 16.52 -10.88
C ILE A 411 18.72 17.81 -10.19
N ARG A 412 19.52 18.88 -10.23
CA ARG A 412 19.15 20.17 -9.64
C ARG A 412 17.87 20.74 -10.26
N ASN A 413 17.81 20.82 -11.59
CA ASN A 413 16.68 21.38 -12.33
C ASN A 413 15.36 20.64 -12.03
N ARG A 414 15.40 19.32 -11.85
CA ARG A 414 14.22 18.54 -11.48
C ARG A 414 13.69 18.93 -10.10
N ILE A 415 14.57 19.26 -9.16
CA ILE A 415 14.19 19.78 -7.84
C ILE A 415 13.63 21.20 -7.95
N THR A 416 14.33 22.11 -8.65
CA THR A 416 13.90 23.51 -8.73
C THR A 416 12.61 23.68 -9.52
N ASN A 417 12.40 22.91 -10.58
CA ASN A 417 11.21 23.05 -11.43
C ASN A 417 10.00 22.28 -10.88
N ASN A 418 10.22 21.29 -10.00
CA ASN A 418 9.15 20.48 -9.41
C ASN A 418 9.38 20.23 -7.91
N PRO A 419 9.43 21.29 -7.07
CA PRO A 419 9.76 21.16 -5.65
C PRO A 419 8.75 20.29 -4.87
N GLY A 420 7.50 20.19 -5.35
CA GLY A 420 6.47 19.31 -4.77
C GLY A 420 6.56 17.84 -5.17
N LEU A 421 7.31 17.51 -6.24
CA LEU A 421 7.39 16.16 -6.82
C LEU A 421 8.55 15.34 -6.21
N TYR A 422 9.52 16.02 -5.60
CA TYR A 422 10.68 15.43 -4.92
C TYR A 422 10.77 15.86 -3.44
N ALA A 423 9.63 16.25 -2.86
CA ALA A 423 9.49 16.34 -1.40
C ALA A 423 9.66 14.93 -0.79
N PRO A 424 10.05 14.80 0.49
CA PRO A 424 10.30 13.49 1.14
C PRO A 424 9.11 12.50 1.13
N GLU A 425 7.95 12.91 0.63
CA GLU A 425 6.69 12.16 0.57
C GLU A 425 6.37 11.51 -0.79
N GLN A 426 7.22 11.56 -1.82
CA GLN A 426 7.00 10.85 -3.09
C GLN A 426 8.25 10.16 -3.65
N SER A 427 8.02 9.10 -4.44
CA SER A 427 9.02 8.18 -4.94
C SER A 427 10.15 8.89 -5.70
N SER A 428 11.39 8.53 -5.41
CA SER A 428 12.54 8.94 -6.22
C SER A 428 12.39 8.37 -7.63
N LEU A 429 13.12 8.91 -8.63
CA LEU A 429 13.12 8.38 -10.01
C LEU A 429 13.50 6.88 -10.13
N PHE A 430 13.89 6.27 -9.01
CA PHE A 430 14.45 4.94 -8.93
C PHE A 430 13.81 4.07 -7.83
N ASN A 431 12.71 4.51 -7.19
CA ASN A 431 11.90 3.67 -6.27
C ASN A 431 10.44 3.53 -6.72
#